data_AF-A0A821ZUS1-F1
#
_entry.id   AF-A0A821ZUS1-F1
#
_cell.length_a   1.000
_cell.length_b   1.000
_cell.length_c   1.000
_cell.angle_alpha   90.00
_cell.angle_beta   90.00
_cell.angle_gamma   90.00
#
_symmetry.space_group_name_H-M   'P 1'
#
loop_
_entity.id
_entity.type
_entity.pdbx_description
1 polymer ?
#
loop_
_entity_poly.entity_id
_entity_poly.type
_entity_poly.pdbx_seq_one_letter_code
_entity_poly.pdbx_strand_id
1 'polypeptide(L)' 'SMGKKGLLDLVQKRKNLFNLFYEKLIQWTKDNDEYILSSKQFSPISIAISLKHLPNERVTELGSMLFTRRISGARVIKLG' A
#
# COMPACT_ATOMS: atom_id res chain seq x y z
N SER A 1 9.50 -25.56 -12.60
CA SER A 1 10.43 -24.43 -12.57
C SER A 1 9.95 -23.36 -13.54
N MET A 2 9.88 -22.09 -13.13
CA MET A 2 9.24 -20.99 -13.91
C MET A 2 10.02 -20.60 -15.20
N GLY A 3 11.32 -20.92 -15.26
CA GLY A 3 12.20 -20.52 -16.36
C GLY A 3 12.38 -19.00 -16.48
N LYS A 4 13.27 -18.57 -17.38
CA LYS A 4 13.56 -17.13 -17.64
C LYS A 4 12.31 -16.37 -18.08
N LYS A 5 11.51 -16.98 -18.96
CA LYS A 5 10.27 -16.37 -19.48
C LYS A 5 9.25 -16.13 -18.38
N GLY A 6 8.96 -17.14 -17.53
CA GLY A 6 8.01 -16.98 -16.44
C GLY A 6 8.43 -15.94 -15.41
N LEU A 7 9.73 -15.81 -15.15
CA LEU A 7 10.26 -14.75 -14.29
C LEU A 7 10.04 -13.35 -14.89
N LEU A 8 10.33 -13.16 -16.18
CA LEU A 8 10.11 -11.88 -16.86
C LEU A 8 8.62 -11.50 -16.87
N ASP A 9 7.74 -12.47 -17.11
CA ASP A 9 6.29 -12.26 -17.08
C ASP A 9 5.80 -11.82 -15.69
N LEU A 10 6.33 -12.41 -14.61
CA LEU A 10 6.02 -12.02 -13.23
C LEU A 10 6.48 -10.58 -12.92
N VAL A 11 7.68 -10.21 -13.36
CA VAL A 11 8.20 -8.84 -13.18
C VAL A 11 7.31 -7.84 -13.89
N GLN A 12 6.86 -8.14 -15.11
CA GLN A 12 5.96 -7.27 -15.85
C GLN A 12 4.58 -7.16 -15.18
N LYS A 13 4.01 -8.29 -14.75
CA LYS A 13 2.73 -8.31 -14.00
C LYS A 13 2.82 -7.48 -12.72
N ARG A 14 3.92 -7.58 -11.98
CA ARG A 14 4.15 -6.78 -10.76
C ARG A 14 4.10 -5.27 -11.05
N LYS A 15 4.76 -4.80 -12.11
CA LYS A 15 4.75 -3.37 -12.51
C LYS A 15 3.33 -2.90 -12.82
N ASN A 16 2.57 -3.70 -13.56
CA ASN A 16 1.19 -3.38 -13.91
C ASN A 16 0.29 -3.32 -12.66
N LEU A 17 0.41 -4.31 -11.77
CA LEU A 17 -0.34 -4.36 -10.51
C LEU A 17 0.02 -3.18 -9.59
N PHE A 18 1.30 -2.80 -9.52
CA PHE A 18 1.72 -1.64 -8.74
C PHE A 18 1.07 -0.35 -9.24
N ASN A 19 1.02 -0.13 -10.56
CA ASN A 19 0.36 1.05 -11.13
C ASN A 19 -1.14 1.09 -10.83
N LEU A 20 -1.83 -0.04 -11.03
CA LEU A 20 -3.26 -0.16 -10.72
C LEU A 20 -3.54 0.09 -9.22
N PHE A 21 -2.70 -0.49 -8.35
CA PHE A 21 -2.84 -0.31 -6.91
C PHE A 21 -2.60 1.14 -6.48
N TYR A 22 -1.59 1.79 -7.06
CA TYR A 22 -1.29 3.20 -6.81
C TYR A 22 -2.44 4.12 -7.23
N GLU A 23 -3.03 3.90 -8.41
CA GLU A 23 -4.18 4.69 -8.88
C GLU A 23 -5.41 4.54 -7.97
N LYS A 24 -5.69 3.31 -7.54
CA LYS A 24 -6.77 3.04 -6.57
C LYS A 24 -6.51 3.73 -5.23
N LEU A 25 -5.27 3.70 -4.75
CA LEU A 25 -4.89 4.40 -3.52
C LEU A 25 -5.00 5.92 -3.68
N ILE A 26 -4.62 6.51 -4.83
CA ILE A 26 -4.84 7.94 -5.09
C ILE A 26 -6.31 8.28 -4.93
N GLN A 27 -7.20 7.51 -5.56
CA GLN A 27 -8.62 7.77 -5.48
C GLN A 27 -9.11 7.67 -4.03
N TRP A 28 -8.74 6.60 -3.32
CA TRP A 28 -9.07 6.43 -1.91
C TRP A 28 -8.57 7.59 -1.04
N THR A 29 -7.34 8.07 -1.27
CA THR A 29 -6.81 9.22 -0.51
C THR A 29 -7.61 10.49 -0.76
N LYS A 30 -8.03 10.76 -2.01
CA LYS A 30 -8.88 11.91 -2.32
C LYS A 30 -10.24 11.82 -1.62
N ASP A 31 -10.85 10.64 -1.64
CA ASP A 31 -12.18 10.41 -1.06
C ASP A 31 -12.19 10.52 0.47
N ASN A 32 -11.03 10.32 1.12
CA ASN A 32 -10.87 10.36 2.58
C ASN A 32 -10.08 11.60 3.06
N ASP A 33 -9.79 12.56 2.18
CA ASP A 33 -8.93 13.71 2.44
C ASP A 33 -7.56 13.31 3.06
N GLU A 34 -7.00 12.18 2.61
CA GLU A 34 -5.64 11.73 2.93
C GLU A 34 -4.69 12.02 1.76
N TYR A 35 -3.40 11.71 1.90
CA TYR A 35 -2.40 11.89 0.85
C TYR A 35 -1.41 10.73 0.75
N ILE A 36 -0.83 10.55 -0.43
CA ILE A 36 0.25 9.56 -0.66
C ILE A 36 1.59 10.17 -0.22
N LEU A 37 2.34 9.42 0.58
CA LEU A 37 3.66 9.79 1.10
C LEU A 37 4.80 9.37 0.17
N SER A 38 4.64 8.25 -0.53
CA SER A 38 5.67 7.66 -1.38
C SER A 38 5.43 7.98 -2.86
N SER A 39 6.36 8.65 -3.52
CA SER A 39 6.31 8.79 -4.98
C SER A 39 6.73 7.49 -5.66
N LYS A 40 6.17 7.21 -6.85
CA LYS A 40 6.58 6.07 -7.70
C LYS A 40 8.09 6.09 -8.03
N GLN A 41 8.73 7.26 -7.99
CA GLN A 41 10.15 7.45 -8.29
C GLN A 41 11.04 7.02 -7.12
N PHE A 42 10.59 7.22 -5.88
CA PHE A 42 11.37 6.88 -4.68
C PHE A 42 11.17 5.43 -4.22
N SER A 43 10.00 4.82 -4.44
CA SER A 43 9.76 3.42 -4.10
C SER A 43 8.91 2.70 -5.17
N PRO A 44 9.53 1.88 -6.04
CA PRO A 44 8.81 1.19 -7.12
C PRO A 44 8.07 -0.08 -6.64
N ILE A 45 8.01 -0.31 -5.33
CA ILE A 45 7.46 -1.53 -4.70
C ILE A 45 6.51 -1.18 -3.56
N SER A 46 6.92 -0.30 -2.64
CA SER A 46 6.12 0.03 -1.46
C SER A 46 5.38 1.34 -1.64
N ILE A 47 4.17 1.42 -1.09
CA ILE A 47 3.37 2.64 -1.05
C ILE A 47 3.00 2.95 0.40
N ALA A 48 3.10 4.22 0.78
CA ALA A 48 2.65 4.73 2.07
C ALA A 48 1.61 5.84 1.85
N ILE A 49 0.59 5.86 2.71
CA ILE A 49 -0.47 6.86 2.76
C ILE A 49 -0.52 7.48 4.14
N SER A 50 -1.00 8.72 4.24
CA SER A 50 -1.29 9.33 5.52
C SER A 50 -2.53 8.71 6.16
N LEU A 51 -2.60 8.84 7.48
CA LEU A 51 -3.78 8.53 8.31
C LEU A 51 -4.05 9.73 9.22
N LYS A 52 -4.13 10.94 8.64
CA LYS A 52 -4.15 12.21 9.37
C LYS A 52 -5.41 12.39 10.21
N HIS A 53 -6.51 11.74 9.82
CA HIS A 53 -7.77 11.77 10.57
C HIS A 53 -7.87 10.71 11.66
N LEU A 54 -6.93 9.77 11.72
CA LEU A 54 -6.92 8.72 12.74
C LEU A 54 -6.08 9.19 13.93
N PRO A 55 -6.66 9.26 15.15
CA PRO A 55 -5.90 9.59 16.35
C PRO A 55 -4.73 8.62 16.55
N ASN A 56 -3.58 9.13 16.98
CA ASN A 56 -2.34 8.36 17.08
C ASN A 56 -2.47 7.15 18.03
N GLU A 57 -3.35 7.25 19.03
CA GLU A 57 -3.67 6.19 19.99
C GLU A 57 -4.39 5.01 19.32
N ARG A 58 -5.17 5.28 18.26
CA ARG A 58 -5.99 4.29 17.56
C ARG A 58 -5.31 3.66 16.35
N VAL A 59 -4.12 4.14 15.99
CA VAL A 59 -3.33 3.62 14.87
C VAL A 59 -3.06 2.12 15.00
N THR A 60 -2.76 1.64 16.21
CA THR A 60 -2.55 0.20 16.46
C THR A 60 -3.83 -0.62 16.29
N GLU A 61 -5.00 -0.07 16.67
CA GLU A 61 -6.30 -0.74 16.49
C GLU A 61 -6.59 -0.99 15.01
N LEU A 62 -6.30 -0.01 14.15
CA LEU A 62 -6.46 -0.17 12.71
C LEU A 62 -5.63 -1.35 12.17
N GLY A 63 -4.40 -1.52 12.66
CA GLY A 63 -3.56 -2.67 12.31
C GLY A 63 -4.25 -4.00 12.63
N SER A 64 -4.79 -4.13 13.84
CA SER A 64 -5.56 -5.30 14.27
C SER A 64 -6.85 -5.51 13.46
N MET A 65 -7.53 -4.42 13.10
CA MET A 65 -8.74 -4.45 12.29
C MET A 65 -8.49 -4.95 10.86
N LEU A 66 -7.37 -4.55 10.24
CA LEU A 66 -6.96 -5.03 8.91
C LEU A 66 -6.63 -6.52 8.97
N PHE A 67 -5.86 -6.95 9.97
CA PHE A 67 -5.51 -8.36 10.16
C PHE A 67 -6.76 -9.24 10.33
N THR A 68 -7.70 -8.83 11.16
CA THR A 68 -8.97 -9.55 11.40
C THR A 68 -9.82 -9.65 10.12
N ARG A 69 -9.70 -8.68 9.20
CA ARG A 69 -10.35 -8.68 7.88
C ARG A 69 -9.56 -9.43 6.81
N ARG A 70 -8.62 -10.31 7.22
CA ARG A 70 -7.79 -11.14 6.34
C ARG A 70 -6.87 -10.34 5.42
N ILE A 71 -6.45 -9.14 5.83
CA ILE A 71 -5.45 -8.35 5.13
C ILE A 71 -4.08 -8.65 5.74
N SER A 72 -3.21 -9.28 4.96
CA SER A 72 -1.82 -9.57 5.33
C SER A 72 -0.84 -8.64 4.64
N GLY A 73 0.31 -8.36 5.28
CA GLY A 73 1.40 -7.58 4.68
C GLY A 73 1.21 -6.07 4.70
N ALA A 74 0.04 -5.57 5.08
CA ALA A 74 -0.16 -4.15 5.38
C ALA A 74 0.55 -3.78 6.69
N ARG A 75 1.25 -2.64 6.69
CA ARG A 75 1.92 -2.09 7.87
C ARG A 75 1.26 -0.78 8.26
N VAL A 76 0.95 -0.65 9.55
CA VAL A 76 0.42 0.57 10.14
C VAL A 76 1.47 1.10 11.11
N ILE A 77 1.87 2.37 10.93
CA ILE A 77 3.01 2.97 11.64
C ILE A 77 2.50 4.14 12.48
N LYS A 78 2.68 4.03 13.80
CA LYS A 78 2.42 5.11 14.75
C LYS A 78 3.57 6.11 14.74
N LEU A 79 3.29 7.40 14.79
CA LEU A 79 4.32 8.43 14.98
C LEU A 79 4.68 8.45 16.48
N GLY A 80 5.98 8.41 16.77
CA GLY A 80 6.52 8.42 18.14
C GLY A 80 6.30 9.75 18.83
#